data_AF-A0A9Q6HMK1-F1
#
_entry.id   AF-A0A9Q6HMK1-F1
#
_cell.length_a   1.000
_cell.length_b   1.000
_cell.length_c   1.000
_cell.angle_alpha   90.00
_cell.angle_beta   90.00
_cell.angle_gamma   90.00
#
_symmetry.space_group_name_H-M   'P 1'
#
loop_
_entity.id
_entity.type
_entity.pdbx_description
1 polymer ?
#
loop_
_entity_poly.entity_id
_entity_poly.type
_entity_poly.pdbx_seq_one_letter_code
_entity_poly.pdbx_strand_id
1 'polypeptide(L)'
;MRYDKATVKEFILNYHKIQDDSVSCDEDVGIDEFFNVNNQAKTHEKDNSNVEDVIFFNELEAVIERVATEKEHNLFLLLSNGVSFEKAGSIFGVKS
;
A
#
# COMPACT_ATOMS: atom_id res chain seq x y z
N MET A 1 -4.27 -16.07 23.78
CA MET A 1 -5.06 -17.24 23.33
C MET A 1 -4.46 -17.77 22.04
N ARG A 2 -4.17 -19.07 21.95
CA ARG A 2 -3.79 -19.73 20.69
C ARG A 2 -4.93 -20.68 20.33
N TYR A 3 -5.68 -20.36 19.28
CA TYR A 3 -6.73 -21.24 18.78
C TYR A 3 -6.08 -22.41 18.04
N ASP A 4 -6.56 -23.62 18.29
CA ASP A 4 -6.10 -24.78 17.54
C ASP A 4 -6.65 -24.76 16.11
N LYS A 5 -5.95 -25.45 15.22
CA LYS A 5 -6.24 -25.46 13.78
C LYS A 5 -7.64 -26.01 13.46
N ALA A 6 -8.18 -26.93 14.27
CA ALA A 6 -9.50 -27.49 14.03
C ALA A 6 -10.58 -26.45 14.34
N THR A 7 -10.43 -25.73 15.45
CA THR A 7 -11.36 -24.66 15.86
C THR A 7 -11.43 -23.53 14.82
N VAL A 8 -10.28 -23.09 14.30
CA VAL A 8 -10.27 -22.05 13.25
C VAL A 8 -10.93 -22.56 11.96
N LYS A 9 -10.70 -23.83 11.60
CA LYS A 9 -11.29 -24.44 10.41
C LYS A 9 -12.81 -24.57 10.51
N GLU A 10 -13.30 -24.96 11.68
CA GLU A 10 -14.72 -25.09 11.96
C GLU A 10 -15.44 -23.75 11.97
N PHE A 11 -14.81 -22.71 12.50
CA PHE A 11 -15.31 -21.34 12.44
C PHE A 11 -15.47 -20.85 10.99
N ILE A 12 -14.43 -21.01 10.16
CA ILE A 12 -14.47 -20.61 8.73
C ILE A 12 -15.57 -21.38 7.99
N LEU A 13 -15.68 -22.69 8.23
CA LEU A 13 -16.68 -23.55 7.58
C LEU A 13 -18.12 -23.26 8.01
N ASN A 14 -18.33 -22.65 9.18
CA ASN A 14 -19.68 -22.32 9.67
C ASN A 14 -19.99 -20.82 9.57
N TYR A 15 -19.10 -20.01 9.00
CA TYR A 15 -19.26 -18.55 8.90
C TYR A 15 -20.56 -18.14 8.21
N HIS A 16 -20.97 -18.87 7.16
CA HIS A 16 -22.21 -18.63 6.42
C HIS A 16 -23.49 -19.11 7.15
N LYS A 17 -23.36 -19.88 8.24
CA LYS A 17 -24.49 -20.37 9.04
C LYS A 17 -24.82 -19.45 10.23
N ILE A 18 -23.96 -18.47 10.50
CA ILE A 18 -24.11 -17.52 11.61
C ILE A 18 -24.89 -16.27 11.16
N GLN A 19 -25.22 -16.17 9.87
CA GLN A 19 -26.13 -15.14 9.39
C GLN A 19 -27.56 -15.51 9.78
N ASP A 20 -28.11 -14.69 10.66
CA ASP A 20 -29.52 -14.68 11.07
C ASP A 20 -30.40 -14.63 9.80
N ASP A 21 -31.23 -15.65 9.60
CA ASP A 21 -32.14 -15.80 8.45
C ASP A 21 -33.17 -14.64 8.30
N SER A 22 -33.14 -13.66 9.22
CA SER A 22 -34.00 -12.47 9.19
C SER A 22 -33.45 -11.28 8.40
N VAL A 23 -32.22 -11.37 7.87
CA VAL A 23 -31.65 -10.33 6.99
C VAL A 23 -31.12 -11.01 5.72
N SER A 24 -32.04 -11.45 4.86
CA SER A 24 -31.73 -11.73 3.46
C SER A 24 -31.45 -10.40 2.75
N CYS A 25 -30.21 -9.92 2.83
CA CYS A 25 -29.69 -9.06 1.77
C CYS A 25 -29.32 -9.96 0.59
N ASP A 26 -30.31 -10.60 -0.02
CA ASP A 26 -30.22 -11.02 -1.43
C ASP A 26 -30.28 -9.73 -2.26
N GLU A 27 -29.23 -8.92 -2.16
CA GLU A 27 -28.90 -8.07 -3.28
C GLU A 27 -28.22 -9.02 -4.27
N ASP A 28 -28.87 -9.15 -5.43
CA ASP A 28 -28.47 -9.90 -6.63
C ASP A 28 -27.16 -9.31 -7.21
N VAL A 29 -26.13 -9.21 -6.38
CA VAL A 29 -24.80 -8.77 -6.72
C VAL A 29 -24.13 -9.99 -7.33
N GLY A 30 -24.30 -10.14 -8.63
CA GLY A 30 -23.57 -11.13 -9.40
C GLY A 30 -22.08 -11.03 -9.10
N ILE A 31 -21.35 -12.15 -9.20
CA ILE A 31 -19.89 -12.19 -8.96
C ILE A 31 -19.17 -11.09 -9.76
N ASP A 32 -19.68 -10.78 -10.96
CA ASP A 32 -19.18 -9.72 -11.82
C ASP A 32 -19.29 -8.32 -11.19
N GLU A 33 -20.32 -8.06 -10.38
CA GLU A 33 -20.52 -6.81 -9.65
C GLU A 33 -19.73 -6.78 -8.32
N PHE A 34 -19.51 -7.94 -7.70
CA PHE A 34 -18.65 -8.08 -6.51
C PHE A 34 -17.17 -7.76 -6.81
N PHE A 35 -16.69 -8.12 -8.00
CA PHE A 35 -15.34 -7.77 -8.47
C PHE A 35 -15.28 -6.46 -9.29
N ASN A 36 -16.41 -5.76 -9.43
CA ASN A 36 -16.45 -4.50 -10.16
C ASN A 36 -15.92 -3.36 -9.28
N VAL A 37 -14.66 -2.99 -9.48
CA VAL A 37 -13.97 -1.89 -8.76
C VAL A 37 -14.55 -0.50 -9.13
N ASN A 38 -15.55 -0.43 -10.01
CA ASN A 38 -16.01 0.82 -10.62
C ASN A 38 -17.14 1.55 -9.86
N ASN A 39 -17.69 0.96 -8.80
CA ASN A 39 -18.76 1.56 -7.98
C ASN A 39 -18.28 2.21 -6.67
N GLN A 40 -16.99 2.56 -6.58
CA GLN A 40 -16.59 3.53 -5.57
C GLN A 40 -17.22 4.88 -5.94
N ALA A 41 -17.99 5.46 -5.00
CA ALA A 41 -18.40 6.85 -5.10
C ALA A 41 -17.16 7.65 -5.52
N LYS A 42 -17.27 8.38 -6.64
CA LYS A 42 -16.21 9.22 -7.21
C LYS A 42 -15.80 10.27 -6.17
N THR A 43 -15.02 9.84 -5.20
CA THR A 43 -14.17 10.70 -4.43
C THR A 43 -13.05 11.00 -5.40
N HIS A 44 -13.27 12.01 -6.23
CA HIS A 44 -12.19 12.68 -6.97
C HIS A 44 -11.31 13.41 -5.95
N GLU A 45 -10.78 12.71 -4.94
CA GLU A 45 -9.40 12.97 -4.62
C GLU A 45 -8.66 12.49 -5.86
N LYS A 46 -8.04 13.43 -6.59
CA LYS A 46 -7.06 13.04 -7.59
C LYS A 46 -6.07 12.17 -6.84
N ASP A 47 -6.21 10.87 -7.02
CA ASP A 47 -5.18 9.90 -6.69
C ASP A 47 -4.05 10.19 -7.68
N ASN A 48 -3.33 11.28 -7.40
CA ASN A 48 -2.11 11.68 -8.08
C ASN A 48 -0.95 10.78 -7.63
N SER A 49 -1.22 9.74 -6.82
CA SER A 49 -0.30 8.63 -6.63
C SER A 49 -0.42 7.74 -7.86
N ASN A 50 0.40 8.05 -8.87
CA ASN A 50 0.66 7.12 -9.94
C ASN A 50 1.23 5.85 -9.28
N VAL A 51 0.45 4.77 -9.23
CA VAL A 51 0.80 3.53 -8.52
C VAL A 51 2.16 3.01 -9.00
N GLU A 52 2.44 3.20 -10.28
CA GLU A 52 3.71 2.92 -10.93
C GLU A 52 4.88 3.72 -10.34
N ASP A 53 4.68 5.00 -9.98
CA ASP A 53 5.72 5.82 -9.35
C ASP A 53 6.02 5.31 -7.93
N VAL A 54 4.99 4.91 -7.17
CA VAL A 54 5.16 4.34 -5.83
C VAL A 54 5.92 3.01 -5.89
N ILE A 55 5.58 2.14 -6.85
CA ILE A 55 6.29 0.88 -7.09
C ILE A 55 7.76 1.16 -7.44
N PHE A 56 8.01 2.11 -8.35
CA PHE A 56 9.35 2.49 -8.76
C PHE A 56 10.20 3.01 -7.59
N PHE A 57 9.65 3.89 -6.75
CA PHE A 57 10.38 4.41 -5.58
C PHE A 57 10.68 3.32 -4.55
N ASN A 58 9.77 2.38 -4.31
CA ASN A 58 10.01 1.25 -3.41
C ASN A 58 11.14 0.34 -3.90
N GLU A 59 11.16 0.03 -5.21
CA GLU A 59 12.24 -0.75 -5.81
C GLU A 59 13.59 -0.03 -5.73
N LEU A 60 13.59 1.29 -5.98
CA LEU A 60 14.77 2.12 -5.88
C LEU A 60 15.30 2.19 -4.45
N GLU A 61 14.43 2.38 -3.46
CA GLU A 61 14.78 2.39 -2.03
C GLU A 61 15.44 1.08 -1.62
N ALA A 62 14.87 -0.08 -2.00
CA ALA A 62 15.46 -1.39 -1.72
C ALA A 62 16.86 -1.57 -2.33
N VAL A 63 17.12 -0.96 -3.50
CA VAL A 63 18.47 -0.95 -4.10
C VAL A 63 19.40 -0.06 -3.30
N ILE A 64 18.97 1.16 -2.94
CA ILE A 64 19.75 2.12 -2.15
C ILE A 64 20.14 1.51 -0.80
N GLU A 65 19.20 0.90 -0.07
CA GLU A 65 19.48 0.25 1.22
C GLU A 65 20.59 -0.81 1.13
N ARG A 66 20.67 -1.53 -0.01
CA ARG A 66 21.64 -2.61 -0.20
C ARG A 66 23.03 -2.10 -0.60
N VAL A 67 23.10 -1.05 -1.42
CA VAL A 67 24.35 -0.68 -2.12
C VAL A 67 24.92 0.67 -1.68
N ALA A 68 24.10 1.56 -1.13
CA ALA A 68 24.52 2.90 -0.81
C ALA A 68 25.30 2.95 0.50
N THR A 69 26.30 3.83 0.54
CA THR A 69 26.87 4.29 1.79
C THR A 69 25.86 5.16 2.54
N GLU A 70 26.06 5.37 3.85
CA GLU A 70 25.20 6.24 4.67
C GLU A 70 25.03 7.65 4.06
N LYS A 71 26.10 8.20 3.46
CA LYS A 71 26.05 9.53 2.81
C LYS A 71 25.18 9.50 1.55
N GLU A 72 25.30 8.46 0.73
CA GLU A 72 24.50 8.30 -0.50
C GLU A 72 23.03 8.03 -0.18
N HIS A 73 22.74 7.25 0.86
CA HIS A 73 21.39 7.03 1.37
C HIS A 73 20.76 8.35 1.85
N ASN A 74 21.49 9.15 2.64
CA ASN A 74 21.01 10.45 3.10
C ASN A 74 20.80 11.44 1.94
N LEU A 75 21.65 11.37 0.90
CA LEU A 75 21.48 12.17 -0.31
C LEU A 75 20.21 11.76 -1.06
N PHE A 76 19.97 10.47 -1.25
CA PHE A 76 18.74 9.94 -1.86
C PHE A 76 17.50 10.44 -1.12
N LEU A 77 17.47 10.32 0.22
CA LEU A 77 16.34 10.77 1.03
C LEU A 77 16.06 12.27 0.85
N LEU A 78 17.09 13.12 0.81
CA LEU A 78 16.92 14.56 0.60
C LEU A 78 16.31 14.86 -0.78
N LEU A 79 16.81 14.21 -1.82
CA LEU A 79 16.33 14.42 -3.20
C LEU A 79 14.88 13.92 -3.37
N SER A 80 14.55 12.75 -2.82
CA SER A 80 13.20 12.17 -2.86
C SER A 80 12.17 13.04 -2.11
N ASN A 81 12.60 13.80 -1.11
CA ASN A 81 11.77 14.80 -0.40
C ASN A 81 11.74 16.18 -1.08
N GLY A 82 12.33 16.33 -2.26
CA GLY A 82 12.27 17.56 -3.06
C GLY A 82 13.32 18.63 -2.73
N VAL A 83 14.39 18.28 -2.02
CA VAL A 83 15.50 19.21 -1.75
C VAL A 83 16.31 19.43 -3.03
N SER A 84 16.66 20.69 -3.36
CA SER A 84 17.47 21.00 -4.55
C SER A 84 18.90 20.48 -4.43
N PHE A 85 19.56 20.27 -5.56
CA PHE A 85 20.96 19.86 -5.61
C PHE A 85 21.90 20.85 -4.92
N GLU A 86 21.70 22.17 -5.08
CA GLU A 86 22.58 23.14 -4.39
C GLU A 86 22.40 23.06 -2.88
N LYS A 87 21.16 22.89 -2.41
CA LYS A 87 20.87 22.78 -0.99
C LYS A 87 21.45 21.48 -0.42
N ALA A 88 21.25 20.35 -1.10
CA ALA A 88 21.84 19.08 -0.71
C ALA A 88 23.38 19.17 -0.70
N GLY A 89 23.99 19.72 -1.76
CA GLY A 89 25.44 19.94 -1.84
C GLY A 89 25.98 20.75 -0.66
N SER A 90 25.28 21.82 -0.26
CA SER A 90 25.64 22.62 0.91
C SER A 90 25.64 21.83 2.22
N ILE A 91 24.71 20.88 2.39
CA ILE A 91 24.61 20.01 3.58
C ILE A 91 25.82 19.06 3.65
N PHE A 92 26.24 18.52 2.50
CA PHE A 92 27.40 17.64 2.41
C PHE A 92 28.74 18.38 2.32
N GLY A 93 28.74 19.71 2.36
CA GLY A 93 29.96 20.52 2.24
C GLY A 93 30.60 20.49 0.85
N VAL A 94 29.84 20.08 -0.17
CA VAL A 94 30.27 20.10 -1.56
C VAL A 94 30.09 21.55 -2.05
N LYS A 95 31.19 22.23 -2.34
CA LYS A 95 31.15 23.59 -2.92
C LYS A 95 30.57 23.50 -4.34
N SER A 96 29.62 24.38 -4.64
CA SER A 96 29.17 24.64 -6.01
C SER A 96 30.25 25.31 -6.84
#